data_AF-A0A544UA59-F1
#
_entry.id   AF-A0A544UA59-F1
#
_cell.length_a   1.000
_cell.length_b   1.000
_cell.length_c   1.000
_cell.angle_alpha   90.00
_cell.angle_beta   90.00
_cell.angle_gamma   90.00
#
_symmetry.space_group_name_H-M   'P 1'
#
loop_
_entity.id
_entity.type
_entity.pdbx_description
1 polymer ?
#
loop_
_entity_poly.entity_id
_entity_poly.type
_entity_poly.pdbx_seq_one_letter_code
_entity_poly.pdbx_strand_id
1 'polypeptide(L)' 'MHELIVTGVFIEGCVTATVEGALARNFAVTVVGDAVAGATDQSKEAALIRLATQDILILSSEQIFESENDKGEI' A
#
# COMPACT_ATOMS: atom_id res chain seq x y z
N MET A 1 -8.78 0.20 15.66
CA MET A 1 -7.72 0.08 14.65
C MET A 1 -8.18 0.87 13.45
N HIS A 2 -7.34 1.75 12.90
CA HIS A 2 -7.70 2.56 11.73
C HIS A 2 -6.92 2.06 10.52
N GLU A 3 -7.58 2.04 9.37
CA GLU A 3 -6.99 1.61 8.10
C GLU A 3 -6.48 2.83 7.32
N LEU A 4 -5.34 2.67 6.64
CA LEU A 4 -4.76 3.65 5.76
C LEU A 4 -4.43 3.00 4.41
N ILE A 5 -5.10 3.47 3.36
CA ILE A 5 -4.81 3.10 1.98
C ILE A 5 -3.82 4.12 1.41
N VAL A 6 -2.71 3.66 0.85
CA VAL A 6 -1.60 4.50 0.40
C VAL A 6 -1.38 4.34 -1.10
N THR A 7 -1.34 5.48 -1.79
CA THR A 7 -1.05 5.62 -3.23
C THR A 7 -0.05 6.77 -3.43
N GLY A 8 0.52 6.91 -4.64
CA GLY A 8 1.32 8.07 -5.03
C GLY A 8 2.78 7.78 -5.41
N VAL A 9 3.62 8.81 -5.33
CA VAL A 9 5.03 8.80 -5.78
C VAL A 9 5.94 9.56 -4.81
N PHE A 10 7.23 9.25 -4.70
CA PHE A 10 7.95 8.08 -5.24
C PHE A 10 7.94 6.95 -4.23
N ILE A 11 7.78 5.71 -4.69
CA ILE A 11 7.60 4.58 -3.79
C ILE A 11 8.83 4.33 -2.92
N GLU A 12 10.03 4.46 -3.47
CA GLU A 12 11.31 4.34 -2.78
C GLU A 12 11.58 5.46 -1.76
N GLY A 13 10.75 6.49 -1.73
CA GLY A 13 10.88 7.67 -0.87
C GLY A 13 9.61 7.95 -0.06
N CYS A 14 8.84 8.95 -0.50
CA CYS A 14 7.72 9.50 0.27
C CYS A 14 6.65 8.47 0.64
N VAL A 15 6.37 7.50 -0.24
CA VAL A 15 5.40 6.44 0.03
C VAL A 15 5.91 5.53 1.15
N THR A 16 7.13 4.99 1.02
CA THR A 16 7.73 4.15 2.06
C THR A 16 7.83 4.88 3.41
N ALA A 17 8.27 6.14 3.42
CA ALA A 17 8.34 6.92 4.66
C ALA A 17 6.96 7.11 5.31
N THR A 18 5.91 7.27 4.49
CA THR A 18 4.52 7.35 4.98
C THR A 18 4.04 6.03 5.55
N VAL A 19 4.31 4.92 4.86
CA VAL A 19 3.97 3.56 5.34
C VAL A 19 4.64 3.28 6.68
N GLU A 20 5.94 3.51 6.79
CA GLU A 20 6.70 3.29 8.03
C GLU A 20 6.18 4.18 9.18
N GLY A 21 5.87 5.45 8.89
CA GLY A 21 5.27 6.36 9.87
C GLY A 21 3.86 5.94 10.31
N ALA A 22 3.07 5.35 9.42
CA ALA A 22 1.74 4.84 9.72
C ALA A 22 1.79 3.56 10.57
N LEU A 23 2.68 2.62 10.22
CA LEU A 23 2.93 1.41 11.01
C LEU A 23 3.39 1.75 12.43
N ALA A 24 4.30 2.72 12.58
CA ALA A 24 4.74 3.20 13.89
C ALA A 24 3.61 3.81 14.75
N ARG A 25 2.47 4.14 14.13
CA ARG A 25 1.27 4.68 14.79
C ARG A 25 0.13 3.66 14.87
N ASN A 26 0.41 2.38 14.63
CA ASN A 26 -0.54 1.26 14.68
C ASN A 26 -1.72 1.37 13.70
N PHE A 27 -1.49 1.95 12.52
CA PHE A 27 -2.43 1.83 11.41
C PHE A 27 -2.26 0.47 10.72
N ALA A 28 -3.37 -0.12 10.29
CA ALA A 28 -3.34 -1.17 9.29
C ALA A 28 -3.13 -0.51 7.93
N VAL A 29 -2.11 -0.91 7.18
CA VAL A 29 -1.70 -0.22 5.95
C VAL A 29 -1.88 -1.12 4.74
N THR A 30 -2.53 -0.58 3.71
CA THR A 30 -2.63 -1.18 2.37
C THR A 30 -1.96 -0.26 1.36
N VAL A 31 -0.97 -0.78 0.63
CA VAL A 31 -0.36 -0.10 -0.51
C VAL A 31 -1.02 -0.59 -1.80
N VAL A 32 -1.40 0.33 -2.66
CA VAL A 32 -2.07 0.01 -3.92
C VAL A 32 -1.02 -0.08 -5.04
N GLY A 33 -0.61 -1.30 -5.40
CA GLY A 33 0.58 -1.58 -6.20
C GLY A 33 0.56 -1.01 -7.63
N ASP A 34 -0.63 -0.92 -8.23
CA ASP A 34 -0.87 -0.29 -9.54
C ASP A 34 -1.14 1.21 -9.45
N ALA A 35 -1.29 1.78 -8.25
CA ALA A 35 -1.46 3.21 -8.00
C ALA A 35 -0.24 3.86 -7.28
N VAL A 36 0.91 3.19 -7.31
CA VAL A 36 2.21 3.73 -6.89
C VAL A 36 3.22 3.68 -8.02
N ALA A 37 4.15 4.64 -8.04
CA ALA A 37 5.25 4.66 -8.99
C ALA A 37 6.58 5.03 -8.32
N GLY A 38 7.67 4.55 -8.90
CA GLY A 38 9.04 4.94 -8.55
C GLY A 38 9.68 5.81 -9.63
N ALA A 39 10.92 6.20 -9.44
CA ALA A 39 11.71 6.89 -10.47
C ALA A 39 11.92 6.02 -11.72
N THR A 40 11.99 4.70 -11.55
CA THR A 40 12.00 3.70 -12.63
C THR A 40 11.14 2.50 -12.23
N ASP A 41 10.80 1.64 -13.19
CA ASP A 41 10.11 0.37 -12.90
C ASP A 41 10.95 -0.53 -11.98
N GLN A 42 12.28 -0.51 -12.13
CA GLN A 42 13.18 -1.27 -11.26
C GLN A 42 13.17 -0.72 -9.83
N SER A 43 13.15 0.61 -9.65
CA SER A 43 13.08 1.19 -8.31
C SER A 43 11.72 0.95 -7.67
N LYS A 44 10.64 0.97 -8.47
CA LYS A 44 9.30 0.58 -8.04
C LYS A 44 9.26 -0.85 -7.50
N GLU A 45 9.75 -1.81 -8.29
CA GLU A 45 9.74 -3.23 -7.94
C GLU A 45 10.58 -3.49 -6.67
N ALA A 46 11.78 -2.90 -6.60
CA ALA A 46 12.63 -3.05 -5.42
C ALA A 46 11.97 -2.50 -4.13
N ALA A 47 11.27 -1.37 -4.23
CA ALA A 47 10.55 -0.81 -3.10
C ALA A 47 9.33 -1.65 -2.69
N LEU A 48 8.57 -2.18 -3.65
CA LEU A 48 7.47 -3.11 -3.38
C LEU A 48 7.95 -4.37 -2.67
N ILE A 49 9.03 -4.98 -3.14
CA ILE A 49 9.66 -6.16 -2.50
C ILE A 49 10.07 -5.83 -1.06
N ARG A 50 10.69 -4.67 -0.83
CA ARG A 50 11.06 -4.22 0.52
C ARG A 50 9.83 -4.07 1.42
N LEU A 51 8.80 -3.38 0.93
CA LEU A 51 7.57 -3.13 1.68
C LEU A 51 6.81 -4.44 1.99
N ALA A 52 6.85 -5.42 1.08
CA ALA A 52 6.26 -6.75 1.30
C ALA A 52 6.89 -7.55 2.45
N THR A 53 8.05 -7.12 2.98
CA THR A 53 8.66 -7.71 4.18
C THR A 53 8.11 -7.13 5.50
N GLN A 54 7.23 -6.12 5.42
CA GLN A 54 6.61 -5.47 6.56
C GLN A 54 5.17 -5.97 6.76
N ASP A 55 4.54 -5.60 7.88
CA ASP A 55 3.16 -5.96 8.21
C ASP A 55 2.15 -5.06 7.47
N ILE A 56 2.11 -5.19 6.14
CA ILE A 56 1.22 -4.44 5.24
C ILE A 56 0.53 -5.38 4.25
N LEU A 57 -0.54 -4.88 3.64
CA LEU A 57 -1.12 -5.48 2.44
C LEU A 57 -0.63 -4.73 1.20
N ILE A 58 -0.39 -5.47 0.11
CA ILE A 58 -0.17 -4.91 -1.22
C ILE A 58 -1.24 -5.49 -2.13
N LEU A 59 -2.11 -4.63 -2.66
CA LEU A 59 -3.25 -5.01 -3.50
C LEU A 59 -3.23 -4.20 -4.80
N SER A 60 -3.88 -4.71 -5.84
CA SER A 60 -4.27 -3.88 -6.99
C SER A 60 -5.46 -2.99 -6.64
N SER A 61 -5.68 -1.94 -7.41
CA SER A 61 -6.85 -1.07 -7.28
C SER A 61 -8.16 -1.86 -7.43
N GLU A 62 -8.20 -2.88 -8.27
CA GLU A 62 -9.34 -3.78 -8.45
C GLU A 62 -9.67 -4.55 -7.15
N GLN A 63 -8.66 -5.13 -6.50
CA GLN A 63 -8.83 -5.92 -5.28
C GLN A 63 -9.34 -5.10 -4.08
N ILE A 64 -9.17 -3.78 -4.09
CA ILE A 64 -9.70 -2.90 -3.04
C ILE A 64 -11.24 -2.91 -3.06
N PHE A 65 -11.84 -2.80 -4.24
CA PHE A 65 -13.30 -2.72 -4.37
C PHE A 65 -13.99 -4.08 -4.15
N GLU A 66 -13.30 -5.18 -4.42
CA GLU A 66 -13.82 -6.53 -4.15
C GLU A 66 -13.90 -6.81 -2.63
N SER A 67 -13.00 -6.24 -1.84
CA SER A 67 -12.98 -6.41 -0.38
C SER A 67 -14.14 -5.70 0.35
N GLU A 68 -14.78 -4.71 -0.27
CA GLU A 68 -15.94 -4.01 0.30
C GLU A 68 -17.26 -4.71 0.00
N ASN A 69 -17.31 -5.54 -1.05
CA ASN A 69 -18.55 -6.14 -1.53
C ASN A 69 -19.00 -7.37 -0.72
N ASP A 70 -18.13 -7.91 0.15
CA ASP A 70 -18.44 -9.05 1.03
C ASP A 70 -19.09 -8.63 2.37
N LYS A 71 -19.31 -7.31 2.56
CA LYS A 71 -20.07 -6.74 3.70
C LYS A 71 -21.49 -6.26 3.31
N GLY A 72 -21.93 -6.55 2.09
CA GLY A 72 -23.27 -6.22 1.60
C GLY A 72 -24.25 -7.37 1.77
N GLU A 73 -24.98 -7.40 2.89
CA GLU A 73 -26.30 -8.02 2.92
C GLU A 73 -27.28 -7.20 2.06
N ILE A 74 -27.81 -7.80 0.99
CA ILE A 74 -29.25 -8.08 0.77
C ILE A 74 -29.43 -9.09 -0.36
#